data_AF-A0A7S1EYR7-F1
#
_entry.id   AF-A0A7S1EYR7-F1
#
_cell.length_a   1.000
_cell.length_b   1.000
_cell.length_c   1.000
_cell.angle_alpha   90.00
_cell.angle_beta   90.00
_cell.angle_gamma   90.00
#
_symmetry.space_group_name_H-M   'P 1'
#
loop_
_entity.id
_entity.type
_entity.pdbx_description
1 polymer ?
#
loop_
_entity_poly.entity_id
_entity_poly.type
_entity_poly.pdbx_seq_one_letter_code
_entity_poly.pdbx_strand_id
1 'polypeptide(L)'
;RTLPAADVTLSPSMEFSTSFPPAGVTPKATPLSLPLARVVAPGTVASATVSFPGPADRLTSRYETVEEAGGNAVRTLCLVIQEMLQMKYGLALDAADFVGKVAGSFRIGGAQVGQPVGGLSPAQLVAQLSAQPDLQLRLCGDSGNFLCLRVDSHETRSFEELRREVSRMPGTMRALALADTTMRSGGARPTAVAVFREDYSNKGLLVGRCGSLASMPPLLSFNASDLRSAVVLDPEVTRMFQRRVKPGGQELEDVPVPTLREEYSAWLMPESGRSSQSKDV
;
A
#
# COMPACT_ATOMS: atom_id res chain seq x y z
N ARG A 1 50.90 5.09 -49.84
CA ARG A 1 50.19 6.36 -49.56
C ARG A 1 49.74 6.31 -48.10
N THR A 2 50.65 6.37 -47.13
CA THR A 2 51.10 7.57 -46.37
C THR A 2 49.96 8.36 -45.71
N LEU A 3 49.90 8.27 -44.37
CA LEU A 3 49.21 9.17 -43.43
C LEU A 3 49.88 10.56 -43.41
N PRO A 4 49.25 11.60 -42.81
CA PRO A 4 49.47 11.93 -41.38
C PRO A 4 48.16 12.36 -40.66
N ALA A 5 47.93 12.29 -39.34
CA ALA A 5 48.69 12.65 -38.13
C ALA A 5 48.86 14.17 -37.90
N ALA A 6 48.08 14.73 -36.96
CA ALA A 6 48.28 15.98 -36.18
C ALA A 6 47.19 15.95 -35.07
N ASP A 7 47.39 15.92 -33.76
CA ASP A 7 48.41 16.35 -32.78
C ASP A 7 48.29 17.82 -32.29
N VAL A 8 47.99 17.92 -30.97
CA VAL A 8 48.25 19.00 -29.96
C VAL A 8 47.50 20.35 -30.16
N THR A 9 46.82 20.94 -29.16
CA THR A 9 47.43 21.63 -27.98
C THR A 9 46.41 22.01 -26.88
N LEU A 10 46.95 22.11 -25.65
CA LEU A 10 46.36 22.36 -24.32
C LEU A 10 45.92 23.82 -24.02
N SER A 11 44.94 23.90 -23.11
CA SER A 11 44.59 24.83 -21.98
C SER A 11 45.12 26.29 -21.92
N PRO A 12 44.44 27.22 -21.19
CA PRO A 12 44.59 27.28 -19.72
C PRO A 12 43.34 27.69 -18.89
N SER A 13 43.56 27.56 -17.59
CA SER A 13 42.75 27.70 -16.38
C SER A 13 42.03 29.03 -16.14
N MET A 14 40.99 28.98 -15.29
CA MET A 14 40.79 30.00 -14.25
C MET A 14 40.32 29.35 -12.93
N GLU A 15 41.16 29.52 -11.91
CA GLU A 15 40.91 29.20 -10.51
C GLU A 15 40.20 30.37 -9.82
N PHE A 16 39.35 30.08 -8.84
CA PHE A 16 39.10 31.01 -7.73
C PHE A 16 39.06 30.21 -6.41
N SER A 17 40.16 30.30 -5.66
CA SER A 17 40.23 30.03 -4.22
C SER A 17 39.77 31.29 -3.47
N THR A 18 39.08 31.16 -2.34
CA THR A 18 39.56 31.34 -0.94
C THR A 18 38.28 31.61 -0.12
N SER A 19 38.08 31.30 1.17
CA SER A 19 38.90 30.90 2.31
C SER A 19 37.95 30.51 3.46
N PHE A 20 38.28 29.47 4.23
CA PHE A 20 37.82 29.29 5.63
C PHE A 20 38.74 30.06 6.58
N PRO A 21 38.31 30.38 7.82
CA PRO A 21 38.92 29.74 9.02
C PRO A 21 37.89 29.54 10.18
N PRO A 22 38.23 29.15 11.44
CA PRO A 22 37.71 27.91 12.03
C PRO A 22 37.10 28.04 13.46
N ALA A 23 36.61 26.89 13.97
CA ALA A 23 36.53 26.42 15.36
C ALA A 23 35.92 27.30 16.49
N GLY A 24 34.82 26.79 17.04
CA GLY A 24 34.62 26.63 18.49
C GLY A 24 33.88 27.74 19.24
N VAL A 25 32.85 27.32 20.00
CA VAL A 25 32.27 27.86 21.26
C VAL A 25 30.74 27.81 21.23
N THR A 26 30.16 26.90 22.03
CA THR A 26 28.75 26.90 22.49
C THR A 26 28.53 28.01 23.52
N PRO A 27 27.34 28.65 23.66
CA PRO A 27 26.28 28.08 24.52
C PRO A 27 24.80 28.46 24.19
N LYS A 28 23.90 27.51 24.49
CA LYS A 28 22.69 27.60 25.34
C LYS A 28 22.01 28.98 25.56
N ALA A 29 20.75 29.14 25.09
CA ALA A 29 19.55 29.46 25.91
C ALA A 29 18.35 29.99 25.05
N THR A 30 17.18 29.38 25.31
CA THR A 30 15.76 29.75 25.08
C THR A 30 15.36 31.20 25.48
N PRO A 31 14.08 31.62 25.39
CA PRO A 31 13.10 31.63 24.29
C PRO A 31 12.45 33.04 24.13
N LEU A 32 11.78 33.35 23.01
CA LEU A 32 10.93 34.55 22.91
C LEU A 32 9.46 34.15 22.73
N SER A 33 8.76 34.15 23.87
CA SER A 33 7.32 34.28 24.03
C SER A 33 6.83 35.66 23.60
N LEU A 34 5.61 35.76 23.07
CA LEU A 34 4.63 36.89 23.13
C LEU A 34 3.41 36.55 22.23
N PRO A 35 2.21 37.17 22.41
CA PRO A 35 1.25 36.83 23.45
C PRO A 35 -0.15 36.46 22.90
N LEU A 36 -0.94 35.91 23.82
CA LEU A 36 -2.36 35.61 23.73
C LEU A 36 -3.19 36.87 23.39
N ALA A 37 -3.99 36.83 22.33
CA ALA A 37 -5.13 37.73 22.15
C ALA A 37 -6.37 36.88 21.84
N ARG A 38 -7.20 36.72 22.86
CA ARG A 38 -8.46 35.99 22.88
C ARG A 38 -9.56 36.97 22.47
N VAL A 39 -10.13 36.79 21.27
CA VAL A 39 -11.38 37.46 20.87
C VAL A 39 -12.43 36.37 20.68
N VAL A 40 -13.42 36.38 21.58
CA VAL A 40 -14.58 35.49 21.56
C VAL A 40 -15.67 36.16 20.74
N ALA A 41 -16.19 35.47 19.72
CA ALA A 41 -17.46 35.79 19.08
C ALA A 41 -18.50 34.72 19.48
N PRO A 42 -19.75 35.10 19.81
CA PRO A 42 -20.78 34.15 20.21
C PRO A 42 -21.62 33.70 19.01
N GLY A 43 -22.08 32.45 19.04
CA GLY A 43 -23.22 32.00 18.25
C GLY A 43 -22.88 31.19 17.00
N THR A 44 -22.55 29.92 17.17
CA THR A 44 -22.91 28.91 16.17
C THR A 44 -23.19 27.62 16.90
N VAL A 45 -24.43 27.14 16.81
CA VAL A 45 -24.83 25.81 17.26
C VAL A 45 -24.06 24.81 16.39
N ALA A 46 -22.97 24.28 16.93
CA ALA A 46 -22.24 23.19 16.31
C ALA A 46 -23.11 21.94 16.41
N SER A 47 -23.77 21.60 15.30
CA SER A 47 -24.31 20.26 15.10
C SER A 47 -23.13 19.30 15.20
N ALA A 48 -23.15 18.42 16.20
CA ALA A 48 -22.15 17.38 16.36
C ALA A 48 -22.28 16.42 15.16
N THR A 49 -21.53 16.68 14.10
CA THR A 49 -21.26 15.68 13.07
C THR A 49 -20.40 14.63 13.74
N VAL A 50 -21.05 13.58 14.24
CA VAL A 50 -20.38 12.34 14.62
C VAL A 50 -19.85 11.74 13.32
N SER A 51 -18.61 12.11 12.98
CA SER A 51 -17.86 11.47 11.90
C SER A 51 -17.56 10.05 12.35
N PHE A 52 -18.31 9.09 11.81
CA PHE A 52 -17.94 7.68 11.89
C PHE A 52 -16.73 7.47 10.96
N PRO A 53 -15.54 7.10 11.48
CA PRO A 53 -14.43 6.74 10.62
C PRO A 53 -14.83 5.50 9.82
N GLY A 54 -14.78 5.62 8.49
CA GLY A 54 -15.03 4.48 7.60
C GLY A 54 -13.99 3.38 7.84
N PRO A 55 -14.27 2.13 7.41
CA PRO A 55 -13.32 1.03 7.53
C PRO A 55 -11.94 1.35 6.91
N ALA A 56 -11.92 2.17 5.85
CA ALA A 56 -10.70 2.61 5.19
C ALA A 56 -9.77 3.53 6.03
N ASP A 57 -10.34 4.31 6.96
CA ASP A 57 -9.60 5.25 7.84
C ASP A 57 -8.98 4.55 9.05
N ARG A 58 -9.51 3.39 9.45
CA ARG A 58 -8.93 2.59 10.54
C ARG A 58 -7.67 1.83 10.12
N LEU A 59 -7.55 1.55 8.83
CA LEU A 59 -6.40 0.84 8.27
C LEU A 59 -5.22 1.78 8.03
N THR A 60 -5.44 3.03 7.60
CA THR A 60 -4.36 4.02 7.36
C THR A 60 -3.49 4.22 8.60
N SER A 61 -4.10 4.43 9.76
CA SER A 61 -3.38 4.67 11.02
C SER A 61 -2.41 3.55 11.41
N ARG A 62 -2.67 2.30 10.99
CA ARG A 62 -1.85 1.13 11.38
C ARG A 62 -0.65 0.89 10.47
N TYR A 63 -0.65 1.46 9.25
CA TYR A 63 0.49 1.38 8.33
C TYR A 63 1.37 2.64 8.36
N GLU A 64 0.95 3.70 9.06
CA GLU A 64 1.69 4.96 9.21
C GLU A 64 3.07 4.82 9.88
N THR A 65 3.33 3.74 10.64
CA THR A 65 4.55 3.60 11.45
C THR A 65 5.67 2.75 10.82
N VAL A 66 5.49 2.22 9.61
CA VAL A 66 6.45 1.27 8.98
C VAL A 66 7.12 1.90 7.75
N GLU A 67 7.88 2.98 7.92
CA GLU A 67 8.43 3.80 6.82
C GLU A 67 9.65 3.20 6.07
N GLU A 68 10.38 2.21 6.60
CA GLU A 68 11.69 1.83 6.00
C GLU A 68 11.85 0.46 5.32
N ALA A 69 10.95 -0.52 5.46
CA ALA A 69 11.31 -1.91 5.10
C ALA A 69 11.04 -2.39 3.64
N GLY A 70 10.01 -1.89 2.92
CA GLY A 70 9.45 -2.63 1.76
C GLY A 70 9.36 -1.94 0.40
N GLY A 71 9.63 -0.64 0.29
CA GLY A 71 9.30 0.12 -0.92
C GLY A 71 7.78 0.26 -1.14
N ASN A 72 7.38 1.23 -1.98
CA ASN A 72 5.97 1.61 -2.14
C ASN A 72 5.09 0.45 -2.66
N ALA A 73 5.60 -0.36 -3.59
CA ALA A 73 4.84 -1.44 -4.20
C ALA A 73 4.47 -2.57 -3.23
N VAL A 74 5.42 -3.00 -2.38
CA VAL A 74 5.16 -4.02 -1.36
C VAL A 74 4.15 -3.53 -0.33
N ARG A 75 4.29 -2.29 0.15
CA ARG A 75 3.31 -1.72 1.08
C ARG A 75 1.92 -1.65 0.48
N THR A 76 1.84 -1.22 -0.78
CA THR A 76 0.57 -1.13 -1.51
C THR A 76 -0.05 -2.51 -1.71
N LEU A 77 0.75 -3.53 -2.03
CA LEU A 77 0.30 -4.93 -2.08
C LEU A 77 -0.27 -5.37 -0.72
N CYS A 78 0.47 -5.13 0.37
CA CYS A 78 0.02 -5.46 1.73
C CYS A 78 -1.29 -4.76 2.10
N LEU A 79 -1.49 -3.51 1.66
CA LEU A 79 -2.76 -2.79 1.86
C LEU A 79 -3.93 -3.50 1.16
N VAL A 80 -3.76 -3.90 -0.11
CA VAL A 80 -4.82 -4.61 -0.86
C VAL A 80 -5.16 -5.94 -0.17
N ILE A 81 -4.15 -6.72 0.21
CA ILE A 81 -4.37 -8.01 0.88
C ILE A 81 -5.07 -7.81 2.23
N GLN A 82 -4.63 -6.83 3.02
CA GLN A 82 -5.24 -6.54 4.32
C GLN A 82 -6.71 -6.14 4.19
N GLU A 83 -7.04 -5.26 3.24
CA GLU A 83 -8.44 -4.86 2.99
C GLU A 83 -9.29 -6.07 2.60
N MET A 84 -8.78 -6.92 1.71
CA MET A 84 -9.47 -8.12 1.28
C MET A 84 -9.66 -9.13 2.42
N LEU A 85 -8.70 -9.30 3.32
CA LEU A 85 -8.85 -10.19 4.49
C LEU A 85 -9.89 -9.66 5.48
N GLN A 86 -9.93 -8.34 5.69
CA GLN A 86 -10.94 -7.73 6.54
C GLN A 86 -12.34 -7.86 5.94
N MET A 87 -12.46 -7.74 4.62
CA MET A 87 -13.72 -7.93 3.90
C MET A 87 -14.16 -9.40 3.88
N LYS A 88 -13.27 -10.35 3.57
CA LYS A 88 -13.58 -11.78 3.44
C LYS A 88 -13.82 -12.47 4.78
N TYR A 89 -12.99 -12.18 5.77
CA TYR A 89 -12.92 -12.96 7.02
C TYR A 89 -13.08 -12.09 8.28
N GLY A 90 -13.11 -10.76 8.15
CA GLY A 90 -13.08 -9.86 9.32
C GLY A 90 -11.74 -9.84 10.06
N LEU A 91 -10.67 -10.31 9.41
CA LEU A 91 -9.35 -10.46 10.03
C LEU A 91 -8.46 -9.23 9.76
N ALA A 92 -7.59 -8.92 10.73
CA ALA A 92 -6.57 -7.90 10.59
C ALA A 92 -5.18 -8.45 10.88
N LEU A 93 -4.21 -8.19 10.00
CA LEU A 93 -2.81 -8.54 10.18
C LEU A 93 -2.07 -7.45 10.96
N ASP A 94 -1.02 -7.86 11.66
CA ASP A 94 -0.01 -6.94 12.15
C ASP A 94 0.77 -6.36 10.96
N ALA A 95 0.63 -5.05 10.74
CA ALA A 95 1.19 -4.38 9.57
C ALA A 95 2.72 -4.45 9.51
N ALA A 96 3.40 -4.38 10.66
CA ALA A 96 4.85 -4.41 10.72
C ALA A 96 5.39 -5.82 10.47
N ASP A 97 4.76 -6.85 11.06
CA ASP A 97 5.08 -8.25 10.80
C ASP A 97 4.85 -8.60 9.34
N PHE A 98 3.69 -8.20 8.78
CA PHE A 98 3.34 -8.52 7.41
C PHE A 98 4.26 -7.84 6.39
N VAL A 99 4.41 -6.52 6.46
CA VAL A 99 5.30 -5.77 5.55
C VAL A 99 6.74 -6.24 5.70
N GLY A 100 7.20 -6.49 6.93
CA GLY A 100 8.56 -6.96 7.21
C GLY A 100 8.86 -8.33 6.60
N LYS A 101 7.94 -9.30 6.75
CA LYS A 101 8.08 -10.65 6.18
C LYS A 101 8.04 -10.62 4.66
N VAL A 102 7.03 -9.94 4.11
CA VAL A 102 6.85 -9.80 2.67
C VAL A 102 8.09 -9.14 2.07
N ALA A 103 8.52 -7.98 2.56
CA ALA A 103 9.74 -7.31 2.11
C ALA A 103 11.01 -8.16 2.28
N GLY A 104 11.11 -8.94 3.35
CA GLY A 104 12.20 -9.89 3.58
C GLY A 104 12.28 -10.97 2.49
N SER A 105 11.14 -11.53 2.07
CA SER A 105 11.07 -12.52 0.99
C SER A 105 11.54 -11.96 -0.35
N PHE A 106 11.27 -10.68 -0.65
CA PHE A 106 11.72 -10.02 -1.89
C PHE A 106 13.25 -9.81 -1.95
N ARG A 107 13.94 -9.78 -0.81
CA ARG A 107 15.41 -9.59 -0.76
C ARG A 107 16.18 -10.87 -1.12
N ILE A 108 15.57 -12.04 -0.96
CA ILE A 108 16.23 -13.34 -1.15
C ILE A 108 16.30 -13.72 -2.65
N GLY A 109 15.50 -13.08 -3.51
CA GLY A 109 15.42 -13.34 -4.96
C GLY A 109 16.50 -12.66 -5.82
N GLY A 110 17.62 -12.18 -5.25
CA GLY A 110 18.73 -11.59 -6.01
C GLY A 110 18.64 -10.07 -6.26
N ALA A 111 17.61 -9.39 -5.75
CA ALA A 111 17.60 -7.93 -5.67
C ALA A 111 18.57 -7.48 -4.56
N GLN A 112 19.64 -6.78 -4.93
CA GLN A 112 20.64 -6.35 -3.96
C GLN A 112 20.04 -5.46 -2.86
N VAL A 113 20.61 -5.58 -1.66
CA VAL A 113 20.31 -4.70 -0.52
C VAL A 113 20.45 -3.24 -0.96
N GLY A 114 19.36 -2.48 -0.93
CA GLY A 114 19.32 -1.08 -1.34
C GLY A 114 18.83 -0.81 -2.76
N GLN A 115 18.55 -1.83 -3.57
CA GLN A 115 17.86 -1.63 -4.85
C GLN A 115 16.36 -1.41 -4.56
N PRO A 116 15.77 -0.29 -5.02
CA PRO A 116 14.33 -0.10 -4.87
C PRO A 116 13.64 -1.25 -5.60
N VAL A 117 12.63 -1.86 -4.96
CA VAL A 117 11.71 -2.85 -5.57
C VAL A 117 10.95 -2.27 -6.80
N GLY A 118 11.31 -1.07 -7.25
CA GLY A 118 10.72 -0.29 -8.34
C GLY A 118 10.94 -0.82 -9.75
N GLY A 119 11.11 -2.14 -9.92
CA GLY A 119 11.15 -2.81 -11.22
C GLY A 119 10.24 -4.04 -11.34
N LEU A 120 9.61 -4.48 -10.24
CA LEU A 120 8.73 -5.64 -10.28
C LEU A 120 7.32 -5.22 -10.72
N SER A 121 6.79 -5.94 -11.70
CA SER A 121 5.37 -5.85 -12.06
C SER A 121 4.49 -6.35 -10.90
N PRO A 122 3.23 -5.88 -10.81
CA PRO A 122 2.28 -6.37 -9.80
C PRO A 122 2.15 -7.90 -9.78
N ALA A 123 2.13 -8.55 -10.94
CA ALA A 123 2.05 -10.00 -11.06
C ALA A 123 3.29 -10.71 -10.48
N GLN A 124 4.50 -10.18 -10.75
CA GLN A 124 5.73 -10.72 -10.18
C GLN A 124 5.76 -10.59 -8.65
N LEU A 125 5.23 -9.49 -8.10
CA LEU A 125 5.11 -9.33 -6.65
C LEU A 125 4.22 -10.42 -6.05
N VAL A 126 3.08 -10.68 -6.65
CA VAL A 126 2.17 -11.73 -6.17
C VAL A 126 2.79 -13.11 -6.34
N ALA A 127 3.42 -13.40 -7.49
CA ALA A 127 4.05 -14.69 -7.73
C ALA A 127 5.14 -15.01 -6.68
N GLN A 128 5.94 -14.02 -6.27
CA GLN A 128 6.94 -14.22 -5.22
C GLN A 128 6.31 -14.44 -3.84
N LEU A 129 5.22 -13.74 -3.52
CA LEU A 129 4.49 -13.98 -2.28
C LEU A 129 3.88 -15.39 -2.27
N SER A 130 3.24 -15.80 -3.37
CA SER A 130 2.62 -17.12 -3.51
C SER A 130 3.62 -18.26 -3.56
N ALA A 131 4.90 -17.99 -3.83
CA ALA A 131 5.99 -18.96 -3.68
C ALA A 131 6.31 -19.30 -2.21
N GLN A 132 5.68 -18.64 -1.24
CA GLN A 132 5.89 -18.84 0.21
C GLN A 132 4.57 -19.26 0.90
N PRO A 133 4.01 -20.45 0.61
CA PRO A 133 2.70 -20.86 1.11
C PRO A 133 2.64 -21.07 2.63
N ASP A 134 3.78 -21.35 3.25
CA ASP A 134 3.91 -21.55 4.70
C ASP A 134 4.31 -20.27 5.45
N LEU A 135 4.20 -19.10 4.79
CA LEU A 135 4.50 -17.82 5.43
C LEU A 135 3.45 -17.52 6.52
N GLN A 136 3.87 -17.70 7.77
CA GLN A 136 3.05 -17.41 8.94
C GLN A 136 2.99 -15.90 9.16
N LEU A 137 1.81 -15.30 9.13
CA LEU A 137 1.57 -13.88 9.36
C LEU A 137 0.81 -13.69 10.67
N ARG A 138 1.23 -12.73 11.49
CA ARG A 138 0.62 -12.46 12.79
C ARG A 138 -0.70 -11.68 12.63
N LEU A 139 -1.71 -12.06 13.39
CA LEU A 139 -2.95 -11.30 13.53
C LEU A 139 -2.78 -10.13 14.50
N CYS A 140 -3.46 -9.02 14.22
CA CYS A 140 -3.49 -7.82 15.06
C CYS A 140 -4.41 -8.01 16.26
N GLY A 141 -3.99 -7.54 17.44
CA GLY A 141 -4.79 -7.57 18.67
C GLY A 141 -4.58 -8.82 19.53
N ASP A 142 -4.19 -9.96 18.93
CA ASP A 142 -4.00 -11.22 19.65
C ASP A 142 -2.53 -11.66 19.62
N SER A 143 -1.88 -11.73 20.78
CA SER A 143 -0.44 -11.98 20.92
C SER A 143 0.03 -13.41 20.56
N GLY A 144 -0.83 -14.24 19.99
CA GLY A 144 -0.52 -15.64 19.69
C GLY A 144 -1.13 -16.21 18.42
N ASN A 145 -1.94 -15.46 17.68
CA ASN A 145 -2.64 -16.01 16.51
C ASN A 145 -1.86 -15.70 15.22
N PHE A 146 -1.72 -16.71 14.37
CA PHE A 146 -1.04 -16.64 13.09
C PHE A 146 -1.92 -17.24 11.99
N LEU A 147 -1.66 -16.85 10.75
CA LEU A 147 -2.30 -17.44 9.58
C LEU A 147 -1.31 -17.66 8.44
N CYS A 148 -1.62 -18.57 7.53
CA CYS A 148 -0.97 -18.71 6.23
C CYS A 148 -1.94 -18.28 5.13
N LEU A 149 -1.41 -17.66 4.08
CA LEU A 149 -2.19 -17.16 2.95
C LEU A 149 -1.79 -17.84 1.65
N ARG A 150 -2.77 -18.12 0.80
CA ARG A 150 -2.57 -18.23 -0.64
C ARG A 150 -3.12 -16.96 -1.28
N VAL A 151 -2.38 -16.35 -2.21
CA VAL A 151 -2.88 -15.20 -2.95
C VAL A 151 -3.11 -15.61 -4.39
N ASP A 152 -4.38 -15.82 -4.73
CA ASP A 152 -4.79 -16.02 -6.11
C ASP A 152 -4.83 -14.66 -6.79
N SER A 153 -4.50 -14.64 -8.09
CA SER A 153 -4.42 -13.38 -8.82
C SER A 153 -4.78 -13.51 -10.28
N HIS A 154 -5.32 -12.42 -10.81
CA HIS A 154 -5.74 -12.30 -12.20
C HIS A 154 -5.21 -10.98 -12.78
N GLU A 155 -4.31 -11.07 -13.75
CA GLU A 155 -3.82 -9.90 -14.49
C GLU A 155 -4.93 -9.32 -15.37
N THR A 156 -5.12 -8.01 -15.32
CA THR A 156 -6.09 -7.33 -16.19
C THR A 156 -5.41 -6.89 -17.46
N ARG A 157 -5.99 -7.22 -18.61
CA ARG A 157 -5.46 -6.92 -19.95
C ARG A 157 -5.75 -5.50 -20.40
N SER A 158 -6.68 -4.81 -19.75
CA SER A 158 -7.09 -3.45 -20.11
C SER A 158 -7.58 -2.64 -18.91
N PHE A 159 -7.59 -1.31 -19.06
CA PHE A 159 -8.19 -0.40 -18.08
C PHE A 159 -9.68 -0.66 -17.90
N GLU A 160 -10.40 -1.01 -18.96
CA GLU A 160 -11.83 -1.32 -18.90
C GLU A 160 -12.13 -2.58 -18.07
N GLU A 161 -11.26 -3.58 -18.17
CA GLU A 161 -11.34 -4.78 -17.36
C GLU A 161 -11.06 -4.47 -15.89
N LEU A 162 -10.00 -3.70 -15.60
CA LEU A 162 -9.70 -3.23 -14.25
C LEU A 162 -10.87 -2.42 -13.68
N ARG A 163 -11.44 -1.50 -14.46
CA ARG A 163 -12.60 -0.70 -14.06
C ARG A 163 -13.77 -1.61 -13.71
N ARG A 164 -14.13 -2.56 -14.58
CA ARG A 164 -15.21 -3.52 -14.32
C ARG A 164 -15.00 -4.29 -13.02
N GLU A 165 -13.78 -4.74 -12.74
CA GLU A 165 -13.47 -5.45 -11.51
C GLU A 165 -13.60 -4.55 -10.27
N VAL A 166 -13.17 -3.28 -10.37
CA VAL A 166 -13.32 -2.30 -9.29
C VAL A 166 -14.80 -1.94 -9.06
N SER A 167 -15.59 -1.79 -10.12
CA SER A 167 -17.03 -1.47 -10.02
C SER A 167 -17.86 -2.58 -9.37
N ARG A 168 -17.35 -3.83 -9.32
CA ARG A 168 -18.03 -4.93 -8.61
C ARG A 168 -18.02 -4.74 -7.09
N MET A 169 -16.99 -4.12 -6.53
CA MET A 169 -16.87 -3.89 -5.08
C MET A 169 -16.35 -2.47 -4.82
N PRO A 170 -17.19 -1.44 -5.10
CA PRO A 170 -16.76 -0.07 -4.96
C PRO A 170 -16.45 0.25 -3.49
N GLY A 171 -15.29 0.87 -3.27
CA GLY A 171 -14.77 1.18 -1.94
C GLY A 171 -13.83 0.12 -1.36
N THR A 172 -13.75 -1.08 -1.94
CA THR A 172 -12.82 -2.13 -1.51
C THR A 172 -11.58 -2.14 -2.39
N MET A 173 -10.40 -2.01 -1.77
CA MET A 173 -9.14 -2.22 -2.47
C MET A 173 -8.96 -3.70 -2.79
N ARG A 174 -9.19 -4.07 -4.04
CA ARG A 174 -9.02 -5.46 -4.52
C ARG A 174 -8.02 -5.61 -5.65
N ALA A 175 -7.54 -4.50 -6.21
CA ALA A 175 -6.61 -4.50 -7.32
C ALA A 175 -5.36 -3.67 -7.00
N LEU A 176 -4.23 -4.17 -7.45
CA LEU A 176 -2.94 -3.47 -7.44
C LEU A 176 -2.62 -3.05 -8.88
N ALA A 177 -2.57 -1.76 -9.12
CA ALA A 177 -2.20 -1.18 -10.40
C ALA A 177 -0.82 -0.53 -10.32
N LEU A 178 -0.08 -0.59 -11.42
CA LEU A 178 1.09 0.23 -11.66
C LEU A 178 0.69 1.31 -12.67
N ALA A 179 0.74 2.57 -12.26
CA ALA A 179 0.30 3.70 -13.07
C ALA A 179 1.30 4.86 -13.04
N ASP A 180 1.43 5.56 -14.18
CA ASP A 180 2.22 6.77 -14.27
C ASP A 180 1.43 7.94 -13.69
N THR A 181 1.57 8.16 -12.39
CA THR A 181 0.95 9.31 -11.75
C THR A 181 1.86 10.53 -11.93
N THR A 182 1.38 11.56 -12.64
CA THR A 182 2.11 12.83 -12.76
C THR A 182 2.17 13.53 -11.40
N MET A 183 3.23 13.29 -10.64
CA MET A 183 3.53 14.07 -9.45
C MET A 183 4.11 15.44 -9.85
N ARG A 184 3.86 16.45 -9.01
CA ARG A 184 4.33 17.85 -9.14
C ARG A 184 5.87 18.01 -9.19
N SER A 185 6.62 16.92 -9.11
CA SER A 185 8.09 16.91 -9.05
C SER A 185 8.69 16.13 -10.22
N GLY A 186 8.64 16.73 -11.41
CA GLY A 186 9.70 16.58 -12.45
C GLY A 186 9.97 15.22 -13.09
N GLY A 187 9.15 14.19 -12.90
CA GLY A 187 9.29 12.93 -13.65
C GLY A 187 8.13 11.96 -13.43
N ALA A 188 7.56 11.43 -14.51
CA ALA A 188 6.59 10.33 -14.44
C ALA A 188 7.34 9.05 -14.03
N ARG A 189 7.18 8.64 -12.77
CA ARG A 189 7.62 7.32 -12.32
C ARG A 189 6.39 6.45 -12.07
N PRO A 190 6.37 5.22 -12.59
CA PRO A 190 5.30 4.28 -12.31
C PRO A 190 5.16 4.08 -10.80
N THR A 191 3.95 4.26 -10.31
CA THR A 191 3.58 4.18 -8.89
C THR A 191 2.60 3.03 -8.70
N ALA A 192 2.83 2.24 -7.65
CA ALA A 192 1.88 1.22 -7.23
C ALA A 192 0.68 1.86 -6.53
N VAL A 193 -0.52 1.51 -6.96
CA VAL A 193 -1.80 2.06 -6.50
C VAL A 193 -2.73 0.92 -6.12
N ALA A 194 -3.22 0.93 -4.88
CA ALA A 194 -4.30 0.07 -4.42
C ALA A 194 -5.64 0.70 -4.85
N VAL A 195 -6.26 0.13 -5.88
CA VAL A 195 -7.43 0.71 -6.55
C VAL A 195 -8.70 0.24 -5.87
N PHE A 196 -9.62 1.17 -5.58
CA PHE A 196 -10.85 0.84 -4.86
C PHE A 196 -12.14 1.41 -5.46
N ARG A 197 -12.09 2.42 -6.35
CA ARG A 197 -13.31 2.94 -6.99
C ARG A 197 -13.04 3.70 -8.29
N GLU A 198 -14.11 4.01 -9.01
CA GLU A 198 -14.14 5.07 -10.02
C GLU A 198 -14.17 6.46 -9.37
N ASP A 199 -13.62 7.46 -10.06
CA ASP A 199 -13.71 8.85 -9.61
C ASP A 199 -15.16 9.36 -9.71
N TYR A 200 -15.63 10.06 -8.68
CA TYR A 200 -17.00 10.56 -8.63
C TYR A 200 -17.29 11.65 -9.66
N SER A 201 -16.27 12.41 -10.05
CA SER A 201 -16.40 13.53 -10.99
C SER A 201 -16.13 13.08 -12.43
N ASN A 202 -15.34 12.02 -12.62
CA ASN A 202 -14.93 11.56 -13.95
C ASN A 202 -14.88 10.03 -14.06
N LYS A 203 -15.86 9.45 -14.76
CA LYS A 203 -15.97 8.00 -15.03
C LYS A 203 -14.83 7.41 -15.87
N GLY A 204 -13.98 8.25 -16.44
CA GLY A 204 -12.75 7.85 -17.15
C GLY A 204 -11.54 7.67 -16.22
N LEU A 205 -11.68 7.92 -14.91
CA LEU A 205 -10.61 7.81 -13.93
C LEU A 205 -10.92 6.74 -12.89
N LEU A 206 -9.88 6.01 -12.50
CA LEU A 206 -9.89 5.16 -11.32
C LEU A 206 -9.13 5.84 -10.19
N VAL A 207 -9.58 5.59 -8.97
CA VAL A 207 -9.04 6.18 -7.74
C VAL A 207 -8.50 5.06 -6.84
N GLY A 208 -7.32 5.33 -6.29
CA GLY A 208 -6.68 4.47 -5.32
C GLY A 208 -5.80 5.23 -4.35
N ARG A 209 -5.05 4.49 -3.54
CA ARG A 209 -4.04 5.04 -2.62
C ARG A 209 -2.75 4.24 -2.73
N CYS A 210 -1.63 4.86 -2.39
CA CYS A 210 -0.34 4.18 -2.31
C CYS A 210 0.04 3.89 -0.85
N GLY A 211 0.90 2.90 -0.65
CA GLY A 211 1.41 2.51 0.67
C GLY A 211 2.46 3.45 1.26
N SER A 212 2.85 4.51 0.56
CA SER A 212 3.78 5.54 1.02
C SER A 212 3.03 6.85 1.24
N LEU A 213 2.88 7.31 2.49
CA LEU A 213 2.08 8.49 2.85
C LEU A 213 2.90 9.77 3.02
N ALA A 214 4.21 9.68 3.29
CA ALA A 214 5.03 10.85 3.63
C ALA A 214 5.26 11.85 2.46
N SER A 215 5.01 11.46 1.21
CA SER A 215 5.33 12.31 0.04
C SER A 215 4.28 12.28 -1.09
N MET A 216 3.18 11.56 -0.90
CA MET A 216 2.16 11.35 -1.93
C MET A 216 0.80 11.88 -1.45
N PRO A 217 -0.04 12.41 -2.35
CA PRO A 217 -1.44 12.70 -2.04
C PRO A 217 -2.14 11.45 -1.47
N PRO A 218 -3.10 11.63 -0.54
CA PRO A 218 -3.81 10.50 0.08
C PRO A 218 -4.61 9.68 -0.93
N LEU A 219 -5.03 10.32 -2.02
CA LEU A 219 -5.75 9.72 -3.13
C LEU A 219 -5.01 10.02 -4.44
N LEU A 220 -4.91 9.00 -5.28
CA LEU A 220 -4.34 9.07 -6.62
C LEU A 220 -5.42 8.70 -7.62
N SER A 221 -5.58 9.53 -8.64
CA SER A 221 -6.46 9.27 -9.77
C SER A 221 -5.61 9.02 -11.02
N PHE A 222 -5.99 8.04 -11.83
CA PHE A 222 -5.31 7.71 -13.08
C PHE A 222 -6.30 7.20 -14.13
N ASN A 223 -5.97 7.38 -15.41
CA ASN A 223 -6.78 6.99 -16.56
C ASN A 223 -6.17 5.79 -17.30
N ALA A 224 -6.75 5.44 -18.45
CA ALA A 224 -6.27 4.36 -19.31
C ALA A 224 -4.86 4.57 -19.88
N SER A 225 -4.46 5.80 -20.22
CA SER A 225 -3.10 6.09 -20.71
C SER A 225 -2.03 6.05 -19.63
N ASP A 226 -2.42 6.22 -18.37
CA ASP A 226 -1.51 6.17 -17.23
C ASP A 226 -1.25 4.72 -16.78
N LEU A 227 -2.17 3.79 -17.06
CA LEU A 227 -2.09 2.40 -16.63
C LEU A 227 -0.97 1.65 -17.37
N ARG A 228 -0.03 1.07 -16.61
CA ARG A 228 1.05 0.22 -17.14
C ARG A 228 0.74 -1.26 -17.02
N SER A 229 0.23 -1.67 -15.86
CA SER A 229 -0.21 -3.05 -15.59
C SER A 229 -1.09 -3.06 -14.36
N ALA A 230 -1.94 -4.08 -14.22
CA ALA A 230 -2.70 -4.28 -12.98
C ALA A 230 -3.03 -5.75 -12.76
N VAL A 231 -3.22 -6.08 -11.50
CA VAL A 231 -3.60 -7.41 -11.05
C VAL A 231 -4.72 -7.29 -10.01
N VAL A 232 -5.75 -8.11 -10.16
CA VAL A 232 -6.79 -8.30 -9.15
C VAL A 232 -6.35 -9.41 -8.21
N LEU A 233 -6.48 -9.17 -6.91
CA LEU A 233 -6.04 -10.09 -5.86
C LEU A 233 -7.24 -10.73 -5.18
N ASP A 234 -7.13 -12.02 -4.89
CA ASP A 234 -8.07 -12.76 -4.06
C ASP A 234 -7.31 -13.60 -3.03
N PRO A 235 -6.98 -13.03 -1.85
CA PRO A 235 -6.27 -13.77 -0.81
C PRO A 235 -7.21 -14.76 -0.09
N GLU A 236 -6.73 -15.98 0.12
CA GLU A 236 -7.42 -17.05 0.84
C GLU A 236 -6.59 -17.47 2.07
N VAL A 237 -7.25 -17.57 3.22
CA VAL A 237 -6.64 -18.13 4.44
C VAL A 237 -6.64 -19.65 4.31
N THR A 238 -5.45 -20.24 4.24
CA THR A 238 -5.31 -21.70 4.07
C THR A 238 -5.19 -22.42 5.40
N ARG A 239 -4.55 -21.79 6.39
CA ARG A 239 -4.34 -22.33 7.74
C ARG A 239 -4.34 -21.21 8.77
N MET A 240 -4.75 -21.53 9.99
CA MET A 240 -4.62 -20.66 11.14
C MET A 240 -4.03 -21.43 12.32
N PHE A 241 -3.23 -20.73 13.12
CA PHE A 241 -2.55 -21.29 14.26
C PHE A 241 -2.74 -20.41 15.48
N GLN A 242 -2.83 -21.03 16.65
CA GLN A 242 -2.79 -20.37 17.94
C GLN A 242 -1.57 -20.86 18.71
N ARG A 243 -0.74 -19.93 19.16
CA ARG A 243 0.38 -20.21 20.06
C ARG A 243 -0.16 -20.52 21.44
N ARG A 244 0.11 -21.72 21.93
CA ARG A 244 -0.19 -22.13 23.31
C ARG A 244 1.08 -22.40 24.09
N VAL A 245 1.07 -21.99 25.36
CA VAL A 245 2.13 -22.33 26.31
C VAL A 245 1.74 -23.64 26.98
N LYS A 246 2.51 -24.71 26.73
CA LYS A 246 2.33 -26.01 27.37
C LYS A 246 3.46 -26.26 28.38
N PRO A 247 3.28 -27.14 29.37
CA PRO A 247 4.38 -27.58 30.24
C PRO A 247 5.44 -28.27 29.37
N GLY A 248 6.55 -27.59 29.10
CA GLY A 248 7.63 -28.08 28.22
C GLY A 248 7.96 -27.19 27.01
N GLY A 249 7.18 -26.13 26.73
CA GLY A 249 7.52 -25.18 25.66
C GLY A 249 6.34 -24.40 25.09
N GLN A 250 6.60 -23.67 24.01
CA GLN A 250 5.58 -23.04 23.18
C GLN A 250 5.32 -23.92 21.96
N GLU A 251 4.04 -24.17 21.66
CA GLU A 251 3.61 -24.93 20.49
C GLU A 251 2.57 -24.12 19.69
N LEU A 252 2.58 -24.28 18.37
CA LEU A 252 1.54 -23.76 17.49
C LEU A 252 0.50 -24.86 17.27
N GLU A 253 -0.74 -24.60 17.66
CA GLU A 253 -1.86 -25.51 17.46
C GLU A 253 -2.73 -25.01 16.31
N ASP A 254 -3.12 -25.89 15.40
CA ASP A 254 -4.05 -25.57 14.33
C ASP A 254 -5.41 -25.15 14.91
N VAL A 255 -5.96 -24.07 14.38
CA VAL A 255 -7.32 -23.62 14.72
C VAL A 255 -8.16 -23.53 13.44
N PRO A 256 -9.50 -23.68 13.56
CA PRO A 256 -10.38 -23.59 12.40
C PRO A 256 -10.23 -22.26 11.66
N VAL A 257 -10.18 -22.33 10.34
CA VAL A 257 -10.23 -21.14 9.48
C VAL A 257 -11.64 -20.54 9.55
N PRO A 258 -11.78 -19.21 9.75
CA PRO A 258 -13.07 -18.54 9.73
C PRO A 258 -13.82 -18.76 8.41
N THR A 259 -15.13 -18.93 8.50
CA THR A 259 -15.99 -18.92 7.32
C THR A 259 -15.96 -17.56 6.65
N LEU A 260 -16.21 -17.52 5.33
CA LEU A 260 -16.40 -16.26 4.63
C LEU A 260 -17.57 -15.51 5.25
N ARG A 261 -17.39 -14.19 5.38
CA ARG A 261 -18.45 -13.28 5.78
C ARG A 261 -19.61 -13.34 4.79
N GLU A 262 -20.83 -13.23 5.30
CA GLU A 262 -22.05 -13.27 4.47
C GLU A 262 -22.03 -12.17 3.40
N GLU A 263 -21.55 -10.98 3.77
CA GLU A 263 -21.48 -9.86 2.85
C GLU A 263 -20.58 -10.19 1.65
N TYR A 264 -19.43 -10.82 1.89
CA TYR A 264 -18.54 -11.26 0.81
C TYR A 264 -19.14 -12.40 -0.02
N SER A 265 -19.78 -13.35 0.65
CA SER A 265 -20.41 -14.51 0.00
C SER A 265 -21.54 -14.10 -0.95
N ALA A 266 -22.32 -13.09 -0.58
CA ALA A 266 -23.36 -12.52 -1.43
C ALA A 266 -22.83 -11.88 -2.72
N TRP A 267 -21.55 -11.47 -2.76
CA TRP A 267 -20.89 -10.94 -3.96
C TRP A 267 -20.35 -12.02 -4.90
N LEU A 268 -20.04 -13.21 -4.38
CA LEU A 268 -19.59 -14.35 -5.21
C LEU A 268 -20.74 -14.99 -6.00
N MET A 269 -21.99 -14.74 -5.60
CA MET A 269 -23.15 -15.29 -6.29
C MET A 269 -23.47 -14.50 -7.56
N PRO A 270 -23.53 -15.13 -8.74
CA PRO A 270 -23.96 -14.47 -9.96
C PRO A 270 -25.39 -13.93 -9.79
N GLU A 271 -25.67 -12.76 -10.36
CA GLU A 271 -26.94 -12.02 -10.20
C GLU A 271 -28.21 -12.78 -10.62
N SER A 272 -28.08 -13.98 -11.20
CA SER A 272 -29.14 -14.90 -11.60
C SER A 272 -30.10 -15.35 -10.48
N GLY A 273 -29.88 -14.97 -9.22
CA GLY A 273 -30.78 -15.28 -8.10
C GLY A 273 -31.56 -14.10 -7.51
N ARG A 274 -31.38 -12.85 -7.99
CA ARG A 274 -32.01 -11.66 -7.39
C ARG A 274 -33.43 -11.35 -7.89
N SER A 275 -34.01 -12.21 -8.72
CA SER A 275 -35.39 -12.04 -9.20
C SER A 275 -36.31 -13.07 -8.56
N SER A 276 -37.46 -12.58 -8.07
CA SER A 276 -38.60 -13.33 -7.50
C SER A 276 -38.68 -13.39 -5.98
N GLN A 277 -38.71 -12.24 -5.31
CA GLN A 277 -39.50 -12.10 -4.07
C GLN A 277 -39.81 -10.62 -3.81
N SER A 278 -40.83 -10.10 -4.51
CA SER A 278 -41.73 -9.07 -3.98
C SER A 278 -42.82 -8.76 -5.00
N LYS A 279 -44.00 -9.35 -4.79
CA LYS A 279 -45.34 -8.76 -4.99
C LYS A 279 -46.38 -9.85 -4.82
N ASP A 280 -46.74 -10.10 -3.57
CA ASP A 280 -48.06 -10.58 -3.16
C ASP A 280 -48.27 -10.14 -1.71
N VAL A 281 -48.76 -8.91 -1.54
CA VAL A 281 -49.70 -8.48 -0.49
C VAL A 281 -50.56 -7.37 -1.09
#